data_AF-A0A392RRF0-F1
#
_entry.id   AF-A0A392RRF0-F1
#
_cell.length_a   1.000
_cell.length_b   1.000
_cell.length_c   1.000
_cell.angle_alpha   90.00
_cell.angle_beta   90.00
_cell.angle_gamma   90.00
#
_symmetry.space_group_name_H-M   'P 1'
#
loop_
_entity.id
_entity.type
_entity.pdbx_description
1 polymer ?
#
loop_
_entity_poly.entity_id
_entity_poly.type
_entity_poly.pdbx_seq_one_letter_code
_entity_poly.pdbx_strand_id
1 'polypeptide(L)' 'MVLHQAKYASEILKKFEMLECNSSITPADTKLKIEEDGTGDTVDPTMFRQLIGSLRYLCQTRPDISYAVGY' A
#
# COMPACT_ATOMS: atom_id res chain seq x y z
N MET A 1 -3.88 8.36 22.80
CA MET A 1 -4.47 8.53 21.45
C MET A 1 -4.39 7.19 20.74
N VAL A 2 -5.50 6.44 20.68
CA VAL A 2 -5.53 5.13 20.04
C VAL A 2 -5.72 5.34 18.55
N LEU A 3 -4.71 5.06 17.74
CA LEU A 3 -4.86 5.05 16.29
C LEU A 3 -5.72 3.84 15.92
N HIS A 4 -6.92 4.08 15.39
CA HIS A 4 -7.77 3.00 14.92
C HIS A 4 -7.25 2.53 13.55
N GLN A 5 -6.61 1.36 13.52
CA GLN A 5 -5.95 0.79 12.33
C GLN A 5 -6.87 0.78 11.10
N ALA A 6 -8.15 0.42 11.27
CA ALA A 6 -9.10 0.45 10.16
C ALA A 6 -9.35 1.87 9.63
N LYS A 7 -9.39 2.88 10.52
CA LYS A 7 -9.54 4.28 10.10
C LYS A 7 -8.31 4.74 9.32
N TYR A 8 -7.11 4.40 9.80
CA TYR A 8 -5.87 4.73 9.12
C TYR A 8 -5.77 4.08 7.73
N ALA A 9 -6.14 2.80 7.61
CA ALA A 9 -6.21 2.11 6.33
C ALA A 9 -7.20 2.80 5.37
N SER A 10 -8.41 3.15 5.82
CA SER A 10 -9.39 3.87 5.00
C SER A 10 -8.90 5.26 4.58
N GLU A 11 -8.20 5.98 5.44
CA GLU A 11 -7.62 7.29 5.11
C GLU A 11 -6.51 7.18 4.06
N ILE A 12 -5.67 6.14 4.12
CA ILE A 12 -4.68 5.85 3.06
C ILE A 12 -5.41 5.61 1.74
N LEU A 13 -6.38 4.69 1.70
CA LEU A 13 -7.11 4.37 0.47
C LEU A 13 -7.79 5.61 -0.11
N LYS A 14 -8.38 6.46 0.74
CA LYS A 14 -8.98 7.72 0.30
C LYS A 14 -7.94 8.70 -0.27
N LYS A 15 -6.80 8.84 0.40
CA LYS A 15 -5.74 9.79 0.01
C LYS A 15 -5.14 9.49 -1.36
N PHE A 16 -5.04 8.20 -1.71
CA PHE A 16 -4.46 7.75 -2.97
C PHE A 16 -5.51 7.24 -3.96
N GLU A 17 -6.79 7.62 -3.77
CA GLU A 17 -7.90 7.34 -4.70
C GLU A 17 -8.16 5.85 -4.95
N MET A 18 -7.88 4.99 -3.96
CA MET A 18 -8.00 3.53 -4.02
C MET A 18 -9.26 2.98 -3.31
N LEU A 19 -10.22 3.82 -2.94
CA LEU A 19 -11.44 3.37 -2.25
C LEU A 19 -12.32 2.47 -3.11
N GLU A 20 -12.37 2.74 -4.42
CA GLU A 20 -13.14 1.99 -5.39
C GLU A 20 -12.37 0.79 -5.98
N CYS A 21 -11.15 0.54 -5.49
CA CYS A 21 -10.37 -0.61 -5.94
C CYS A 21 -11.01 -1.93 -5.48
N ASN A 22 -10.96 -2.94 -6.34
CA ASN A 22 -11.43 -4.28 -6.01
C ASN A 22 -10.63 -4.85 -4.83
N SER A 23 -11.35 -5.45 -3.88
CA SER A 23 -10.71 -6.21 -2.81
C SER A 23 -10.04 -7.45 -3.39
N SER A 24 -8.79 -7.72 -2.98
CA SER A 24 -8.09 -8.96 -3.31
C SER A 24 -7.98 -9.81 -2.05
N ILE A 25 -8.40 -11.08 -2.15
CA ILE A 25 -8.18 -12.09 -1.11
C ILE A 25 -6.77 -12.68 -1.19
N THR A 26 -6.17 -12.63 -2.37
CA THR A 26 -4.83 -13.18 -2.62
C THR A 26 -3.81 -12.08 -2.35
N PRO A 27 -2.80 -12.33 -1.49
CA PRO A 27 -1.70 -11.40 -1.30
C PRO A 27 -0.96 -11.14 -2.62
N ALA A 28 -0.41 -9.94 -2.77
CA ALA A 28 0.40 -9.60 -3.93
C ALA A 28 1.65 -10.51 -4.00
N ASP A 29 2.05 -10.91 -5.21
CA ASP A 29 3.25 -11.72 -5.42
C ASP A 29 4.49 -10.91 -5.01
N THR A 30 5.28 -11.45 -4.07
CA THR A 30 6.48 -10.81 -3.55
C THR A 30 7.66 -10.91 -4.51
N LYS A 31 7.58 -11.75 -5.55
CA LYS A 31 8.62 -11.97 -6.56
C LYS A 31 8.36 -11.20 -7.85
N LEU A 32 7.39 -10.28 -7.84
CA LEU A 32 7.03 -9.50 -9.02
C LEU A 32 8.23 -8.65 -9.44
N LYS A 33 8.73 -8.86 -10.67
CA LYS A 33 9.77 -8.00 -11.24
C LYS A 33 9.17 -6.65 -11.55
N ILE A 34 9.71 -5.61 -10.93
CA ILE A 34 9.40 -4.23 -11.28
C ILE A 34 10.19 -3.92 -12.55
N GLU A 35 9.47 -3.70 -13.65
CA GLU A 35 10.05 -3.26 -14.90
C GLU A 35 9.73 -1.77 -15.10
N GLU A 36 10.67 -1.05 -15.70
CA GLU A 36 10.43 0.34 -16.07
C GLU A 36 9.46 0.37 -17.25
N ASP A 37 8.32 1.03 -17.08
CA ASP A 37 7.41 1.28 -18.19
C ASP A 37 8.02 2.39 -19.06
N GLY A 38 8.62 2.00 -20.19
CA GLY A 38 9.22 2.93 -21.15
C GLY A 38 8.23 3.91 -21.79
N THR A 39 6.92 3.71 -21.56
CA THR A 39 5.83 4.58 -22.01
C THR A 39 5.02 5.20 -20.86
N GLY A 40 5.39 4.90 -19.62
CA GLY A 40 4.61 5.26 -18.44
C GLY A 40 4.73 6.73 -18.07
N ASP A 41 3.65 7.26 -17.50
CA ASP A 41 3.67 8.60 -16.92
C ASP A 41 4.62 8.65 -15.71
N THR A 42 5.39 9.74 -15.63
CA THR A 42 6.24 9.99 -14.47
C THR A 42 5.38 10.17 -13.22
N VAL A 43 5.59 9.30 -12.22
CA VAL A 43 4.91 9.41 -10.93
C VAL A 43 5.59 10.47 -10.06
N ASP A 44 4.80 11.29 -9.36
CA ASP A 44 5.34 12.25 -8.40
C ASP A 44 6.12 11.49 -7.29
N PRO A 45 7.44 11.75 -7.13
CA PRO A 45 8.28 10.99 -6.21
C PRO A 45 7.88 11.22 -4.74
N THR A 46 7.26 12.36 -4.42
CA THR A 46 6.81 12.67 -3.07
C THR A 46 5.58 11.83 -2.73
N MET A 47 4.60 11.77 -3.64
CA MET A 47 3.40 10.95 -3.52
C MET A 47 3.77 9.47 -3.36
N PHE A 48 4.68 8.97 -4.20
CA PHE A 48 5.15 7.60 -4.11
C PHE A 48 5.80 7.28 -2.75
N ARG A 49 6.72 8.13 -2.28
CA ARG A 49 7.37 7.96 -0.96
C ARG A 49 6.36 8.01 0.19
N GLN A 50 5.37 8.90 0.11
CA GLN A 50 4.31 9.00 1.12
C GLN A 50 3.43 7.75 1.16
N LEU A 51 3.08 7.17 0.00
CA LEU A 51 2.32 5.92 -0.09
C LEU A 51 3.10 4.77 0.56
N ILE A 52 4.35 4.59 0.14
CA ILE A 52 5.22 3.53 0.67
C ILE A 52 5.42 3.67 2.18
N GLY A 53 5.62 4.88 2.69
CA GLY A 53 5.73 5.13 4.14
C GLY A 53 4.46 4.76 4.91
N SER A 54 3.30 5.14 4.38
CA SER A 54 2.01 4.86 5.01
C SER A 54 1.69 3.36 5.04
N LEU A 55 1.95 2.66 3.93
CA LEU A 55 1.78 1.21 3.84
C LEU A 55 2.74 0.46 4.78
N ARG A 56 4.00 0.90 4.88
CA ARG A 56 4.98 0.28 5.78
C ARG A 56 4.55 0.37 7.24
N TYR A 57 4.04 1.52 7.66
CA TYR A 57 3.49 1.69 9.00
C TYR A 57 2.28 0.77 9.24
N LEU A 58 1.38 0.67 8.25
CA LEU A 58 0.23 -0.24 8.32
C LEU A 58 0.67 -1.70 8.45
N CYS A 59 1.62 -2.18 7.64
CA CYS A 59 2.15 -3.54 7.73
C CYS A 59 2.81 -3.82 9.10
N GLN A 60 3.63 -2.90 9.61
CA GLN A 60 4.30 -3.08 10.90
C GLN A 60 3.34 -3.17 12.09
N THR A 61 2.16 -2.56 11.97
CA THR A 61 1.16 -2.52 13.05
C THR A 61 0.04 -3.55 12.87
N ARG A 62 0.02 -4.27 11.73
CA ARG A 62 -0.94 -5.33 11.35
C ARG A 62 -0.19 -6.63 10.98
N PRO A 63 0.07 -7.53 11.94
CA PRO A 63 0.79 -8.78 11.68
C PRO A 63 0.13 -9.66 10.62
N ASP A 64 -1.21 -9.59 10.51
CA ASP A 64 -2.01 -10.27 9.50
C ASP A 64 -1.64 -9.84 8.06
N ILE A 65 -1.38 -8.55 7.85
CA ILE A 65 -0.88 -8.04 6.57
C ILE A 65 0.59 -8.41 6.40
N SER A 66 1.42 -8.14 7.42
CA SER A 66 2.87 -8.32 7.32
C SER A 66 3.26 -9.75 6.96
N TYR A 67 2.56 -10.75 7.51
CA TYR A 67 2.82 -12.16 7.20
C TYR A 67 2.43 -12.52 5.77
N ALA A 68 1.32 -11.96 5.28
CA ALA A 68 0.80 -12.23 3.94
C ALA A 68 1.71 -11.66 2.82
N VAL A 69 2.37 -10.52 3.06
CA VAL A 69 3.23 -9.85 2.06
C VAL A 69 4.71 -10.25 2.13
N GLY A 70 5.04 -11.30 2.88
CA GLY A 70 6.40 -11.83 2.99
C GLY A 70 7.26 -11.04 3.98
N TYR A 71 7.46 -11.63 5.16
CA TYR A 71 8.64 -11.36 5.98
C TYR A 71 9.82 -12.18 5.46
#